data_AF-A0A653G4P1-F1
#
_entry.id   AF-A0A653G4P1-F1
#
_cell.length_a   1.000
_cell.length_b   1.000
_cell.length_c   1.000
_cell.angle_alpha   90.00
_cell.angle_beta   90.00
_cell.angle_gamma   90.00
#
_symmetry.space_group_name_H-M   'P 1'
#
loop_
_entity.id
_entity.type
_entity.pdbx_description
1 polymer ?
#
loop_
_entity_poly.entity_id
_entity_poly.type
_entity_poly.pdbx_seq_one_letter_code
_entity_poly.pdbx_strand_id
1 'polypeptide(L)'
;MKILLAQSLNLGSQSIQGPLDSSVDSLGKIISKGLGFIMPMAGIVLLFVLISGGYDYMMSQGNPDKIKAGQAKITSGIIGFILLIASFLITRLIAAIFGLGGGIF
;
A
#
# COMPACT_ATOMS: atom_id res chain seq x y z
N MET A 1 17.90 2.19 -29.66
CA MET A 1 17.15 1.13 -28.96
C MET A 1 15.69 1.57 -28.90
N LYS A 2 14.80 0.96 -29.70
CA LYS A 2 13.39 1.36 -29.84
C LYS A 2 12.61 0.92 -28.60
N ILE A 3 12.05 1.87 -27.86
CA ILE A 3 11.11 1.61 -26.76
C ILE A 3 9.71 1.58 -27.40
N LEU A 4 9.21 0.39 -27.71
CA LEU A 4 7.98 0.17 -28.47
C LEU A 4 6.67 0.34 -27.65
N LEU A 5 6.76 1.02 -26.51
CA LEU A 5 5.63 1.25 -25.60
C LEU A 5 5.51 2.72 -25.17
N ALA A 6 6.31 3.64 -25.73
CA ALA A 6 6.25 5.05 -25.35
C ALA A 6 5.10 5.76 -26.07
N GLN A 7 4.18 6.28 -25.26
CA GLN A 7 2.91 6.92 -25.61
C GLN A 7 3.04 8.32 -26.24
N SER A 8 4.23 8.68 -26.73
CA SER A 8 4.44 9.84 -27.58
C SER A 8 5.54 9.56 -28.60
N LEU A 9 5.21 9.76 -29.87
CA LEU A 9 6.21 9.80 -30.94
C LEU A 9 6.56 11.27 -31.17
N ASN A 10 7.81 11.63 -30.95
CA ASN A 10 8.31 12.98 -31.20
C ASN A 10 8.82 13.07 -32.65
N LEU A 11 8.02 13.66 -33.52
CA LEU A 11 8.35 13.92 -34.93
C LEU A 11 8.50 15.44 -35.08
N GLY A 12 9.67 15.98 -34.77
CA GLY A 12 9.91 17.44 -34.78
C GLY A 12 9.22 18.16 -33.62
N SER A 13 8.58 19.30 -33.86
CA SER A 13 7.99 20.18 -32.82
C SER A 13 6.58 19.81 -32.36
N GLN A 14 6.03 18.67 -32.76
CA GLN A 14 4.69 18.22 -32.35
C GLN A 14 4.75 16.82 -31.74
N SER A 15 4.36 16.72 -30.47
CA SER A 15 4.24 15.48 -29.73
C SER A 15 2.80 14.97 -29.81
N ILE A 16 2.58 13.91 -30.59
CA ILE A 16 1.28 13.23 -30.63
C ILE A 16 1.25 12.25 -29.45
N GLN A 17 0.52 12.65 -28.39
CA GLN A 17 0.26 11.85 -27.20
C GLN A 17 -0.94 10.94 -27.47
N GLY A 18 -0.76 9.62 -27.37
CA GLY A 18 -1.87 8.67 -27.49
C GLY A 18 -2.89 8.85 -26.36
N PRO A 19 -4.16 8.43 -26.54
CA PRO A 19 -5.30 8.66 -25.61
C PRO A 19 -5.22 7.90 -24.28
N LEU A 20 -4.12 7.19 -24.03
CA LEU A 20 -3.83 6.61 -22.72
C LEU A 20 -3.36 7.73 -21.79
N ASP A 21 -3.53 7.59 -20.48
CA ASP A 21 -3.06 8.60 -19.53
C ASP A 21 -1.53 8.38 -19.34
N SER A 22 -0.70 9.41 -19.54
CA SER A 22 0.76 9.40 -19.29
C SER A 22 1.16 9.01 -17.85
N SER A 23 0.17 8.80 -16.99
CA SER A 23 0.24 8.16 -15.68
C SER A 23 0.42 6.63 -15.71
N VAL A 24 0.39 5.98 -16.88
CA VAL A 24 0.48 4.50 -17.02
C VAL A 24 1.66 4.06 -17.91
N ASP A 25 2.58 4.97 -18.22
CA ASP A 25 3.69 4.74 -19.17
C ASP A 25 4.79 3.79 -18.63
N SER A 26 4.72 3.37 -17.37
CA SER A 26 5.73 2.49 -16.75
C SER A 26 5.12 1.64 -15.66
N LEU A 27 5.61 0.41 -15.52
CA LEU A 27 5.21 -0.53 -14.44
C LEU A 27 5.28 0.12 -13.06
N GLY A 28 6.27 0.99 -12.81
CA GLY A 28 6.39 1.76 -11.58
C GLY A 28 5.17 2.64 -11.28
N LYS A 29 4.62 3.35 -12.28
CA LYS A 29 3.48 4.25 -12.08
C LYS A 29 2.16 3.49 -11.85
N ILE A 30 2.00 2.32 -12.46
CA ILE A 30 0.86 1.42 -12.20
C ILE A 30 0.88 0.97 -10.74
N ILE A 31 2.05 0.55 -10.26
CA ILE A 31 2.25 0.11 -8.88
C ILE A 31 2.02 1.28 -7.92
N SER A 32 2.53 2.49 -8.21
CA SER A 32 2.27 3.69 -7.41
C SER A 32 0.79 4.04 -7.31
N LYS A 33 0.04 4.01 -8.43
CA LYS A 33 -1.40 4.27 -8.43
C LYS A 33 -2.17 3.21 -7.63
N GLY A 34 -1.78 1.95 -7.74
CA GLY A 34 -2.33 0.85 -6.94
C GLY A 34 -2.03 1.00 -5.45
N LEU A 35 -0.79 1.33 -5.09
CA LEU A 35 -0.38 1.58 -3.72
C LEU A 35 -1.12 2.78 -3.11
N GLY A 36 -1.29 3.88 -3.86
CA GLY A 36 -2.07 5.04 -3.41
C GLY A 36 -3.53 4.69 -3.06
N PHE A 37 -4.10 3.68 -3.72
CA PHE A 37 -5.43 3.17 -3.40
C PHE A 37 -5.45 2.14 -2.26
N ILE A 38 -4.49 1.21 -2.24
CA ILE A 38 -4.44 0.12 -1.26
C ILE A 38 -3.99 0.60 0.12
N MET A 39 -3.11 1.60 0.21
CA MET A 39 -2.59 2.11 1.49
C MET A 39 -3.70 2.61 2.43
N PRO A 40 -4.65 3.48 2.00
CA PRO A 40 -5.77 3.87 2.86
C PRO A 40 -6.73 2.70 3.14
N MET A 41 -6.96 1.80 2.17
CA MET A 41 -7.76 0.59 2.41
C MET A 41 -7.15 -0.30 3.49
N ALA A 42 -5.82 -0.47 3.50
CA ALA A 42 -5.13 -1.28 4.48
C ALA A 42 -5.31 -0.72 5.91
N GLY A 43 -5.32 0.61 6.06
CA GLY A 43 -5.64 1.27 7.33
C GLY A 43 -7.06 0.99 7.83
N ILE A 44 -8.04 0.99 6.92
CA ILE A 44 -9.44 0.66 7.26
C ILE A 44 -9.58 -0.81 7.68
N VAL A 45 -8.97 -1.73 6.93
CA VAL A 45 -8.98 -3.16 7.26
C VAL A 45 -8.34 -3.41 8.61
N LEU A 46 -7.22 -2.75 8.89
CA LEU A 46 -6.53 -2.85 10.18
C LEU A 46 -7.44 -2.42 11.36
N LEU A 47 -8.18 -1.34 11.18
CA LEU A 47 -9.13 -0.86 12.18
C LEU A 47 -10.22 -1.90 12.45
N PHE A 48 -10.72 -2.57 11.40
CA PHE A 48 -11.69 -3.67 11.53
C PHE A 48 -11.13 -4.89 12.28
N VAL A 49 -9.88 -5.26 12.02
CA VAL A 49 -9.19 -6.35 12.73
C VAL A 49 -9.03 -6.01 14.21
N LEU A 50 -8.69 -4.76 14.54
CA LEU A 50 -8.53 -4.33 15.93
C LEU A 50 -9.88 -4.31 16.67
N ILE A 51 -10.95 -3.81 16.05
CA ILE A 51 -12.30 -3.82 16.63
C ILE A 51 -12.78 -5.25 16.86
N SER A 52 -12.62 -6.14 15.88
CA SER A 52 -13.08 -7.53 16.01
C SER A 52 -12.28 -8.31 17.06
N GLY A 53 -10.96 -8.09 17.15
CA GLY A 53 -10.13 -8.68 18.21
C GLY A 53 -10.50 -8.16 19.60
N GLY A 54 -10.75 -6.85 19.73
CA GLY A 54 -11.23 -6.24 20.97
C GLY A 54 -12.61 -6.76 21.39
N TYR A 55 -13.53 -6.88 20.44
CA TYR A 55 -14.87 -7.42 20.68
C TYR A 55 -14.82 -8.87 21.18
N ASP A 56 -14.04 -9.74 20.55
CA ASP A 56 -13.88 -11.12 20.98
C ASP A 56 -13.27 -11.21 22.39
N TYR A 57 -12.30 -10.35 22.69
CA TYR A 57 -11.71 -10.28 24.04
C TYR A 57 -12.74 -9.86 25.09
N MET A 58 -13.55 -8.83 24.83
CA MET A 58 -14.59 -8.36 25.76
C MET A 58 -15.73 -9.38 25.93
N MET A 59 -16.12 -10.07 24.86
CA MET A 59 -17.21 -11.06 24.88
C MET A 59 -16.78 -12.44 25.41
N SER A 60 -15.53 -12.58 25.84
CA SER A 60 -15.00 -13.86 26.31
C SER A 60 -15.61 -14.33 27.65
N GLN A 61 -16.28 -13.46 28.41
CA GLN A 61 -17.07 -13.80 29.62
C GLN A 61 -16.33 -14.72 30.64
N GLY A 62 -14.99 -14.69 30.68
CA GLY A 62 -14.19 -15.54 31.57
C GLY A 62 -13.82 -16.93 31.02
N ASN A 63 -14.24 -17.29 29.80
CA ASN A 63 -13.78 -18.52 29.15
C ASN A 63 -12.31 -18.37 28.68
N PRO A 64 -11.37 -19.17 29.21
CA PRO A 64 -9.95 -19.04 28.92
C PRO A 64 -9.60 -19.22 27.44
N ASP A 65 -10.35 -20.04 26.69
CA ASP A 65 -10.10 -20.26 25.26
C ASP A 65 -10.44 -19.03 24.42
N LYS A 66 -11.56 -18.37 24.75
CA LYS A 66 -11.97 -17.14 24.06
C LYS A 66 -11.06 -15.96 24.39
N ILE A 67 -10.60 -15.87 25.64
CA ILE A 67 -9.63 -14.84 26.06
C ILE A 67 -8.33 -14.99 25.26
N LYS A 68 -7.80 -16.21 25.14
CA LYS A 68 -6.59 -16.49 24.34
C LYS A 68 -6.79 -16.17 22.87
N ALA A 69 -7.94 -16.53 22.30
CA ALA A 69 -8.26 -16.23 20.91
C ALA A 69 -8.37 -14.71 20.65
N GLY A 70 -9.04 -13.97 21.54
CA GLY A 70 -9.13 -12.50 21.47
C GLY A 70 -7.76 -11.83 21.59
N GLN A 71 -6.93 -12.27 22.53
CA GLN A 71 -5.55 -11.79 22.66
C GLN A 71 -4.72 -12.06 21.40
N ALA A 72 -4.79 -13.26 20.84
CA ALA A 72 -4.07 -13.61 19.62
C ALA A 72 -4.50 -12.72 18.43
N LYS A 73 -5.80 -12.41 18.31
CA LYS A 73 -6.31 -11.47 17.30
C LYS A 73 -5.80 -10.04 17.51
N ILE A 74 -5.77 -9.56 18.75
CA ILE A 74 -5.23 -8.24 19.07
C ILE A 74 -3.72 -8.19 18.76
N THR A 75 -2.95 -9.19 19.19
CA THR A 75 -1.50 -9.25 18.93
C THR A 75 -1.19 -9.30 17.44
N SER A 76 -1.91 -10.12 16.67
CA SER A 76 -1.74 -10.16 15.21
C SER A 76 -2.13 -8.85 14.52
N GLY A 77 -3.17 -8.17 14.99
CA GLY A 77 -3.54 -6.83 14.54
C GLY A 77 -2.44 -5.79 14.80
N ILE A 78 -1.83 -5.80 16.00
CA ILE A 78 -0.71 -4.92 16.36
C ILE A 78 0.52 -5.20 15.48
N ILE A 79 0.85 -6.47 15.25
CA ILE A 79 1.95 -6.86 14.37
C ILE A 79 1.69 -6.36 12.93
N GLY A 80 0.46 -6.53 12.43
CA GLY A 80 0.07 -6.01 11.13
C GLY A 80 0.20 -4.48 11.03
N PHE A 81 -0.09 -3.76 12.11
CA PHE A 81 0.05 -2.31 12.18
C PHE A 81 1.51 -1.87 12.08
N ILE A 82 2.37 -2.52 12.87
CA ILE A 82 3.80 -2.27 12.86
C ILE A 82 4.37 -2.56 11.47
N LEU A 83 3.96 -3.66 10.83
CA LEU A 83 4.39 -4.00 9.47
C LEU A 83 3.95 -2.96 8.43
N LEU A 84 2.74 -2.41 8.54
CA LEU A 84 2.27 -1.35 7.65
C LEU A 84 3.14 -0.09 7.76
N ILE A 85 3.42 0.35 8.98
CA ILE A 85 4.29 1.51 9.23
C ILE A 85 5.71 1.25 8.75
N ALA A 86 6.27 0.07 9.08
CA ALA A 86 7.60 -0.33 8.68
C ALA A 86 7.73 -0.39 7.15
N SER A 87 6.74 -0.95 6.46
CA SER A 87 6.71 -0.99 4.99
C SER A 87 6.77 0.42 4.41
N PHE A 88 5.96 1.34 4.91
CA PHE A 88 5.97 2.74 4.43
C PHE A 88 7.33 3.42 4.64
N LEU A 89 7.93 3.22 5.82
CA LEU A 89 9.25 3.78 6.15
C LEU A 89 10.36 3.19 5.27
N ILE A 90 10.39 1.87 5.09
CA ILE A 90 11.39 1.19 4.26
C ILE A 90 11.28 1.65 2.82
N THR A 91 10.07 1.68 2.26
CA THR A 91 9.81 2.17 0.91
C THR A 91 10.32 3.61 0.73
N ARG A 92 10.03 4.49 1.70
CA ARG A 92 10.48 5.89 1.66
C ARG A 92 12.00 6.01 1.77
N LEU A 93 12.63 5.18 2.60
CA LEU A 93 14.07 5.15 2.77
C LEU A 93 14.76 4.69 1.47
N ILE A 94 14.26 3.64 0.83
CA ILE A 94 14.78 3.17 -0.45
C ILE A 94 14.61 4.24 -1.53
N ALA A 95 13.44 4.89 -1.62
CA ALA A 95 13.21 5.97 -2.59
C ALA A 95 14.21 7.13 -2.39
N ALA A 96 14.48 7.51 -1.14
CA ALA A 96 15.44 8.55 -0.81
C ALA A 96 16.89 8.18 -1.20
N ILE A 97 17.31 6.94 -0.95
CA ILE A 97 18.66 6.45 -1.28
C ILE A 97 18.88 6.41 -2.80
N PHE A 98 17.88 5.99 -3.56
CA PHE A 98 17.96 5.87 -5.01
C PHE A 98 17.77 7.21 -5.74
N GLY A 99 17.63 8.32 -5.03
CA GLY A 99 17.47 9.65 -5.65
C GLY A 99 16.16 9.81 -6.42
N LEU A 100 15.20 8.91 -6.20
CA LEU A 100 13.84 9.02 -6.71
C LEU A 100 13.13 10.06 -5.84
N GLY A 101 13.44 11.33 -6.09
CA GLY A 101 12.94 12.52 -5.37
C GLY A 101 11.43 12.78 -5.48
N GLY A 102 10.68 11.81 -6.00
CA GLY A 102 9.24 11.72 -5.87
C GLY A 102 8.94 10.32 -5.35
N GLY A 103 8.34 10.23 -4.16
CA GLY A 103 7.90 8.97 -3.62
C GLY A 103 7.02 8.23 -4.62
N ILE A 104 6.80 6.94 -4.39
CA ILE A 104 5.74 6.19 -5.07
C ILE A 104 4.32 6.63 -4.63
N PHE A 105 4.22 7.86 -4.11
CA PHE A 105 3.04 8.59 -3.66
C PHE A 105 3.09 10.00 -4.24
#